data_AF-A0A955LWW3-F1
#
_entry.id   AF-A0A955LWW3-F1
#
_cell.length_a   1.000
_cell.length_b   1.000
_cell.length_c   1.000
_cell.angle_alpha   90.00
_cell.angle_beta   90.00
_cell.angle_gamma   90.00
#
_symmetry.space_group_name_H-M   'P 1'
#
loop_
_entity.id
_entity.type
_entity.pdbx_description
1 polymer ?
#
loop_
_entity_poly.entity_id
_entity_poly.type
_entity_poly.pdbx_seq_one_letter_code
_entity_poly.pdbx_strand_id
1 'polypeptide(L)'
;NESQNLLEFRLTIAITPTDTFLTALHTRATELVGTDTIINLRIDKSILGGAIVSFHGKYSNNSLSKKTRDYFDHKRQLMNEHRDISDLFVT
;
A
#
# COMPACT_ATOMS: atom_id res chain seq x y z
N ASN A 1 -32.68 12.92 -1.70
CA ASN A 1 -31.63 11.93 -2.01
C ASN A 1 -30.37 12.29 -1.24
N GLU A 2 -30.36 12.00 0.06
CA GLU A 2 -29.18 12.13 0.90
C GLU A 2 -28.21 11.01 0.54
N SER A 3 -27.10 11.37 -0.10
CA SER A 3 -25.91 10.55 -0.10
C SER A 3 -25.40 10.51 1.34
N GLN A 4 -25.82 9.49 2.09
CA GLN A 4 -25.32 9.20 3.43
C GLN A 4 -23.79 9.24 3.41
N ASN A 5 -23.20 10.12 4.23
CA ASN A 5 -21.77 10.38 4.36
C ASN A 5 -21.07 9.19 5.07
N LEU A 6 -21.16 8.02 4.46
CA LEU A 6 -20.58 6.79 5.00
C LEU A 6 -19.06 6.83 4.79
N LEU A 7 -18.33 6.52 5.86
CA LEU A 7 -16.87 6.55 5.81
C LEU A 7 -16.37 5.42 4.90
N GLU A 8 -15.54 5.78 3.92
CA GLU A 8 -15.02 4.85 2.92
C GLU A 8 -13.59 4.45 3.26
N PHE A 9 -13.37 3.15 3.42
CA PHE A 9 -12.06 2.53 3.56
C PHE A 9 -11.67 1.84 2.26
N ARG A 10 -10.69 2.39 1.54
CA ARG A 10 -10.22 1.81 0.28
C ARG A 10 -9.07 0.85 0.55
N LEU A 11 -9.24 -0.40 0.15
CA LEU A 11 -8.23 -1.46 0.28
C LEU A 11 -7.93 -2.08 -1.08
N THR A 12 -6.65 -2.17 -1.44
CA THR A 12 -6.19 -2.94 -2.61
C THR A 12 -5.33 -4.11 -2.14
N ILE A 13 -5.64 -5.32 -2.61
CA ILE A 13 -4.91 -6.57 -2.30
C ILE A 13 -4.59 -7.35 -3.57
N ALA A 14 -3.57 -8.21 -3.51
CA ALA A 14 -3.13 -9.01 -4.66
C ALA A 14 -3.95 -10.29 -4.87
N ILE A 15 -4.64 -10.76 -3.84
CA ILE A 15 -5.34 -12.03 -3.82
C ILE A 15 -6.84 -11.82 -3.64
N THR A 16 -7.65 -12.72 -4.21
CA THR A 16 -9.08 -12.77 -3.90
C THR A 16 -9.22 -13.16 -2.42
N PRO A 17 -9.89 -12.34 -1.60
CA PRO A 17 -10.07 -12.65 -0.19
C PRO A 17 -11.13 -13.74 0.00
N THR A 18 -11.03 -14.45 1.11
CA THR A 18 -12.08 -15.36 1.58
C THR A 18 -13.12 -14.60 2.40
N ASP A 19 -14.28 -15.20 2.61
CA ASP A 19 -15.34 -14.59 3.45
C ASP A 19 -14.86 -14.36 4.89
N THR A 20 -14.04 -15.27 5.43
CA THR A 20 -13.39 -15.10 6.75
C THR A 20 -12.50 -13.87 6.78
N PHE A 21 -11.73 -13.63 5.71
CA PHE A 21 -10.90 -12.43 5.61
C PHE A 21 -11.74 -11.16 5.51
N LEU A 22 -12.81 -11.16 4.71
CA LEU A 22 -13.72 -10.02 4.57
C LEU A 22 -14.38 -9.67 5.90
N THR A 23 -14.80 -10.69 6.66
CA THR A 23 -15.40 -10.52 7.98
C THR A 23 -14.40 -9.91 8.97
N ALA A 24 -13.19 -10.48 9.04
CA ALA A 24 -12.14 -9.95 9.90
C ALA A 24 -11.74 -8.51 9.53
N LEU A 25 -11.68 -8.21 8.23
CA LEU A 25 -11.39 -6.87 7.73
C LEU A 25 -12.48 -5.88 8.13
N HIS A 26 -13.75 -6.25 7.99
CA HIS A 26 -14.89 -5.43 8.41
C HIS A 26 -14.83 -5.14 9.91
N THR A 27 -14.65 -6.17 10.74
CA THR A 27 -14.50 -6.00 12.20
C THR A 27 -13.35 -5.04 12.53
N ARG A 28 -12.17 -5.23 11.92
CA ARG A 28 -11.02 -4.34 12.14
C ARG A 28 -11.26 -2.91 11.69
N ALA A 29 -11.91 -2.71 10.55
CA ALA A 29 -12.23 -1.37 10.06
C ALA A 29 -13.21 -0.66 11.01
N THR A 30 -14.29 -1.35 11.43
CA THR A 30 -15.25 -0.82 12.39
C THR A 30 -14.61 -0.52 13.75
N GLU A 31 -13.72 -1.39 14.26
CA GLU A 31 -12.97 -1.15 15.50
C GLU A 31 -12.10 0.12 15.43
N LEU A 32 -11.43 0.34 14.29
CA LEU A 32 -10.53 1.49 14.11
C LEU A 32 -11.29 2.80 13.91
N VAL A 33 -12.46 2.75 13.29
CA VAL A 33 -13.21 3.94 12.85
C VAL A 33 -14.35 4.30 13.82
N GLY A 34 -14.88 3.32 14.57
CA GLY A 34 -15.94 3.52 15.56
C GLY A 34 -17.35 3.70 14.97
N THR A 35 -17.53 3.49 13.67
CA THR A 35 -18.83 3.57 12.99
C THR A 35 -18.87 2.62 11.78
N ASP A 36 -20.06 2.44 11.22
CA ASP A 36 -20.25 1.65 10.01
C ASP A 36 -19.45 2.26 8.86
N THR A 37 -18.62 1.41 8.24
CA THR A 37 -17.63 1.81 7.26
C THR A 37 -17.82 0.99 5.99
N ILE A 38 -17.88 1.64 4.84
CA ILE A 38 -17.90 0.95 3.55
C ILE A 38 -16.46 0.56 3.21
N ILE A 39 -16.20 -0.73 3.03
CA ILE A 39 -14.93 -1.21 2.50
C ILE A 39 -15.03 -1.28 0.97
N ASN A 40 -14.32 -0.39 0.30
CA ASN A 40 -14.11 -0.45 -1.13
C ASN A 40 -12.87 -1.30 -1.42
N LEU A 41 -13.11 -2.56 -1.77
CA LEU A 41 -12.08 -3.54 -2.05
C LEU A 41 -11.76 -3.60 -3.55
N ARG A 42 -10.47 -3.46 -3.88
CA ARG A 42 -9.93 -3.71 -5.21
C ARG A 42 -8.95 -4.88 -5.20
N ILE A 43 -9.07 -5.77 -6.17
CA ILE A 43 -8.10 -6.84 -6.39
C ILE A 43 -7.17 -6.40 -7.52
N ASP A 44 -5.87 -6.30 -7.23
CA ASP A 44 -4.86 -5.88 -8.19
C ASP A 44 -3.62 -6.77 -8.08
N LYS A 45 -3.47 -7.69 -9.04
CA LYS A 45 -2.35 -8.66 -9.05
C LYS A 45 -0.98 -7.98 -9.29
N SER A 46 -0.93 -6.75 -9.78
CA SER A 46 0.33 -6.03 -10.03
C SER A 46 1.06 -5.63 -8.76
N ILE A 47 0.38 -5.62 -7.61
CA ILE A 47 1.00 -5.28 -6.34
C ILE A 47 1.83 -6.43 -5.74
N LEU A 48 1.71 -7.64 -6.33
CA LEU A 48 2.41 -8.90 -6.04
C LEU A 48 2.15 -9.50 -4.64
N GLY A 49 1.81 -8.67 -3.66
CA GLY A 49 1.52 -9.06 -2.29
C GLY A 49 1.40 -7.83 -1.38
N GLY A 50 0.98 -8.07 -0.13
CA GLY A 50 0.70 -7.00 0.83
C GLY A 50 -0.62 -6.27 0.53
N ALA A 51 -0.70 -5.01 0.96
CA ALA A 51 -1.92 -4.21 0.84
C ALA A 51 -1.61 -2.73 0.59
N ILE A 52 -2.50 -2.05 -0.12
CA ILE A 52 -2.55 -0.60 -0.25
C ILE A 52 -3.84 -0.11 0.39
N VAL A 53 -3.74 0.85 1.30
CA VAL A 53 -4.85 1.35 2.10
C VAL A 53 -4.97 2.86 1.93
N SER A 54 -6.20 3.34 1.78
CA SER A 54 -6.53 4.76 1.83
C SER A 54 -7.76 5.00 2.71
N PHE A 55 -7.63 5.89 3.68
CA PHE A 55 -8.72 6.27 4.58
C PHE A 55 -8.56 7.73 5.03
N HIS A 56 -9.60 8.55 4.93
CA HIS A 56 -9.59 9.98 5.35
C HIS A 56 -8.37 10.77 4.84
N GLY A 57 -8.03 10.63 3.56
CA GLY A 57 -6.87 11.30 2.96
C GLY A 57 -5.50 10.74 3.37
N LYS A 58 -5.44 9.81 4.34
CA LYS A 58 -4.22 9.06 4.64
C LYS A 58 -4.07 7.91 3.65
N TYR A 59 -2.87 7.77 3.11
CA TYR A 59 -2.50 6.74 2.17
C TYR A 59 -1.31 5.95 2.69
N SER A 60 -1.40 4.62 2.64
CA SER A 60 -0.31 3.72 3.00
C SER A 60 -0.17 2.63 1.95
N ASN A 61 1.01 2.53 1.35
CA ASN A 61 1.34 1.47 0.41
C ASN A 61 2.38 0.54 1.02
N ASN A 62 1.93 -0.65 1.42
CA ASN A 62 2.78 -1.71 1.96
C ASN A 62 2.93 -2.87 0.96
N SER A 63 2.73 -2.60 -0.34
CA SER A 63 2.81 -3.64 -1.36
C SER A 63 4.23 -4.16 -1.55
N LEU A 64 4.32 -5.43 -1.94
CA LEU A 64 5.59 -6.02 -2.31
C LEU A 64 6.18 -5.33 -3.54
N SER A 65 5.35 -4.94 -4.50
CA SER A 65 5.80 -4.19 -5.69
C SER A 65 6.49 -2.86 -5.33
N LYS A 66 5.98 -2.14 -4.33
CA LYS A 66 6.61 -0.91 -3.82
C LYS A 66 7.94 -1.23 -3.14
N LYS A 67 7.95 -2.19 -2.20
CA LYS A 67 9.16 -2.55 -1.46
C LYS A 67 10.29 -3.00 -2.38
N THR A 68 9.98 -3.79 -3.40
CA THR A 68 10.97 -4.24 -4.40
C THR A 68 11.52 -3.05 -5.19
N ARG A 69 10.65 -2.12 -5.63
CA ARG A 69 11.08 -0.91 -6.34
C ARG A 69 11.99 -0.06 -5.47
N ASP A 70 11.56 0.24 -4.25
CA ASP A 70 12.31 1.06 -3.29
C ASP A 70 13.69 0.43 -3.01
N TYR A 71 13.77 -0.89 -2.87
CA TYR A 71 15.03 -1.61 -2.68
C TYR A 71 16.00 -1.42 -3.87
N PHE A 72 15.52 -1.61 -5.10
CA PHE A 72 16.37 -1.45 -6.28
C PHE A 72 16.73 0.02 -6.55
N ASP A 73 15.84 0.97 -6.27
CA ASP A 73 16.11 2.39 -6.38
C ASP A 73 17.21 2.81 -5.41
N HIS A 74 17.11 2.39 -4.15
CA HIS A 74 18.13 2.64 -3.15
C HIS A 74 19.48 2.03 -3.54
N LYS A 75 19.49 0.78 -4.01
CA LYS A 75 20.71 0.13 -4.49
C LYS A 75 21.36 0.87 -5.67
N ARG A 76 20.56 1.41 -6.60
CA ARG A 76 21.06 2.20 -7.73
C ARG A 76 21.68 3.52 -7.29
N GLN A 77 21.08 4.20 -6.30
CA GLN A 77 21.64 5.43 -5.74
C GLN A 77 23.03 5.18 -5.14
N LEU A 78 23.16 4.16 -4.30
CA LEU A 78 24.44 3.78 -3.69
C LEU A 78 25.51 3.46 -4.74
N MET A 79 25.14 2.77 -5.83
CA MET A 79 26.08 2.46 -6.91
C MET A 79 26.55 3.70 -7.68
N ASN A 80 25.68 4.69 -7.88
CA ASN A 80 26.04 5.93 -8.56
C ASN A 80 26.97 6.79 -7.70
N GLU A 81 26.68 6.93 -6.40
CA GLU A 81 27.55 7.66 -5.46
C GLU A 81 28.97 7.07 -5.41
N HIS A 82 29.11 5.74 -5.49
CA HIS A 82 30.43 5.09 -5.51
C HIS A 82 31.18 5.32 -6.84
N ARG A 83 30.49 5.52 -7.97
CA ARG A 83 31.14 5.85 -9.26
C ARG A 83 31.68 7.28 -9.25
N ASP A 84 30.92 8.23 -8.72
CA ASP A 84 31.35 9.62 -8.63
C ASP A 84 32.63 9.77 -7.78
N ILE A 85 32.76 8.98 -6.71
CA ILE A 85 33.99 8.96 -5.89
C ILE A 85 35.16 8.32 -6.65
N SER A 86 34.94 7.23 -7.40
CA SER A 86 36.04 6.61 -8.16
C SER A 86 36.59 7.52 -9.25
N ASP A 87 35.74 8.36 -9.87
CA ASP A 87 36.18 9.31 -10.90
C ASP A 87 37.00 10.47 -10.31
N LEU A 88 36.84 10.79 -9.02
CA LEU A 88 37.63 11.79 -8.28
C LEU A 88 39.08 11.36 -7.97
N PHE A 89 39.39 10.05 -7.99
CA PHE A 89 40.71 9.51 -7.68
C PHE A 89 41.51 9.05 -8.92
N VAL A 90 40.98 9.24 -10.13
CA VAL A 90 41.60 8.83 -11.41
C VAL A 90 42.10 10.04 -12.23
N THR A 91 42.16 11.23 -11.65
CA THR A 91 42.76 12.44 -12.27
C THR A 91 44.10 12.76 -11.65
#